data_AF-A0A2P2IGR1-F1
#
_entry.id   AF-A0A2P2IGR1-F1
#
_cell.length_a   1.000
_cell.length_b   1.000
_cell.length_c   1.000
_cell.angle_alpha   90.00
_cell.angle_beta   90.00
_cell.angle_gamma   90.00
#
_symmetry.space_group_name_H-M   'P 1'
#
loop_
_entity.id
_entity.type
_entity.pdbx_description
1 polymer ?
#
loop_
_entity_poly.entity_id
_entity_poly.type
_entity_poly.pdbx_seq_one_letter_code
_entity_poly.pdbx_strand_id
1 'polypeptide(L)'
;GAMKLQVDKIATGHNADDIAETVLMNMLRGDISRLDRCVSIMTGSTGNLPRCKPFKYTYEKEIVMYAYFKKLDYFTTECIYSPNAYRGYVRELLKELEREKPRVIIDIINSAEYFHVRDKRSAPTLGTCERCGYISSNQFCKACVLLEGLNK
;
A
#
# COMPACT_ATOMS: atom_id res chain seq x y z
N GLY A 1 6.65 -5.25 16.90
CA GLY A 1 8.07 -5.32 16.52
C GLY A 1 8.69 -3.95 16.55
N ALA A 2 8.48 -3.15 15.51
CA ALA A 2 9.11 -1.85 15.32
C ALA A 2 9.01 -0.88 16.53
N MET A 3 7.84 -0.73 17.17
CA MET A 3 7.72 0.10 18.38
C MET A 3 8.55 -0.41 19.57
N LYS A 4 8.66 -1.73 19.75
CA LYS A 4 9.50 -2.32 20.81
C LYS A 4 10.98 -2.11 20.55
N LEU A 5 11.36 -2.05 19.26
CA LEU A 5 12.71 -1.76 18.80
C LEU A 5 13.00 -0.25 18.71
N GLN A 6 12.05 0.61 19.08
CA GLN A 6 12.19 2.07 19.10
C GLN A 6 12.71 2.65 17.77
N VAL A 7 12.29 2.07 16.63
CA VAL A 7 12.70 2.57 15.31
C VAL A 7 11.91 3.81 14.91
N ASP A 8 12.54 4.72 14.17
CA ASP A 8 11.92 5.99 13.77
C ASP A 8 10.89 5.82 12.63
N LYS A 9 11.16 4.90 11.70
CA LYS A 9 10.38 4.71 10.46
C LYS A 9 10.39 3.25 10.01
N ILE A 10 9.36 2.85 9.28
CA ILE A 10 9.31 1.56 8.59
C ILE A 10 9.46 1.79 7.08
N ALA A 11 10.49 1.22 6.47
CA ALA A 11 10.59 1.12 5.02
C ALA A 11 9.85 -0.11 4.52
N THR A 12 8.99 0.06 3.53
CA THR A 12 8.27 -1.05 2.87
C THR A 12 8.68 -1.18 1.42
N GLY A 13 8.70 -2.40 0.89
CA GLY A 13 9.14 -2.71 -0.47
C GLY A 13 8.15 -2.38 -1.58
N HIS A 14 7.12 -1.57 -1.34
CA HIS A 14 6.13 -1.23 -2.36
C HIS A 14 6.79 -0.46 -3.51
N ASN A 15 6.66 -1.00 -4.71
CA ASN A 15 7.28 -0.50 -5.93
C ASN A 15 6.29 0.34 -6.77
N ALA A 16 6.70 0.78 -7.96
CA ALA A 16 5.85 1.58 -8.85
C ALA A 16 4.60 0.81 -9.31
N ASP A 17 4.75 -0.46 -9.68
CA ASP A 17 3.65 -1.34 -10.09
C ASP A 17 2.59 -1.47 -8.98
N ASP A 18 3.00 -1.74 -7.73
CA ASP A 18 2.11 -1.83 -6.57
C ASP A 18 1.27 -0.56 -6.34
N ILE A 19 1.88 0.60 -6.57
CA ILE A 19 1.23 1.89 -6.38
C ILE A 19 0.25 2.16 -7.52
N ALA A 20 0.63 1.89 -8.78
CA ALA A 20 -0.27 2.00 -9.93
C ALA A 20 -1.48 1.05 -9.79
N GLU A 21 -1.26 -0.20 -9.35
CA GLU A 21 -2.33 -1.15 -9.03
C GLU A 21 -3.27 -0.56 -7.98
N THR A 22 -2.72 0.03 -6.92
CA THR A 22 -3.52 0.64 -5.84
C THR A 22 -4.34 1.83 -6.34
N VAL A 23 -3.78 2.69 -7.20
CA VAL A 23 -4.49 3.82 -7.82
C VAL A 23 -5.69 3.31 -8.62
N LEU A 24 -5.46 2.37 -9.54
CA LEU A 24 -6.52 1.80 -10.37
C LEU A 24 -7.59 1.09 -9.54
N MET A 25 -7.20 0.27 -8.57
CA MET A 25 -8.14 -0.40 -7.68
C MET A 25 -9.05 0.59 -6.93
N ASN A 26 -8.49 1.70 -6.43
CA ASN A 26 -9.28 2.72 -5.73
C ASN A 26 -10.21 3.46 -6.70
N MET A 27 -9.77 3.71 -7.93
CA MET A 27 -10.57 4.35 -8.98
C MET A 27 -11.76 3.48 -9.38
N LEU A 28 -11.52 2.20 -9.67
CA LEU A 28 -12.56 1.23 -10.06
C LEU A 28 -13.58 0.95 -8.94
N ARG A 29 -13.16 1.04 -7.68
CA ARG A 29 -14.06 0.90 -6.51
C ARG A 29 -14.79 2.19 -6.14
N GLY A 30 -14.42 3.33 -6.73
CA GLY A 30 -14.93 4.64 -6.33
C GLY A 30 -14.50 5.08 -4.93
N ASP A 31 -13.37 4.57 -4.40
CA ASP A 31 -12.84 4.97 -3.09
C ASP A 31 -12.02 6.27 -3.19
N ILE A 32 -12.73 7.37 -3.40
CA ILE A 32 -12.17 8.72 -3.57
C ILE A 32 -11.35 9.13 -2.33
N SER A 33 -11.74 8.68 -1.13
CA SER A 33 -11.06 9.00 0.13
C SER A 33 -9.63 8.45 0.21
N ARG A 34 -9.32 7.41 -0.58
CA ARG A 34 -7.99 6.80 -0.64
C ARG A 34 -7.16 7.32 -1.79
N LEU A 35 -7.78 7.78 -2.89
CA LEU A 35 -7.06 8.28 -4.06
C LEU A 35 -6.09 9.41 -3.72
N ASP A 36 -6.54 10.42 -2.96
CA ASP A 36 -5.73 11.60 -2.55
C ASP A 36 -4.43 11.24 -1.81
N ARG A 37 -4.40 10.10 -1.12
CA ARG A 37 -3.30 9.70 -0.21
C ARG A 37 -2.57 8.42 -0.62
N CYS A 38 -3.07 7.68 -1.60
CA CYS A 38 -2.52 6.35 -1.93
C CYS A 38 -1.10 6.43 -2.52
N VAL A 39 -0.79 7.54 -3.21
CA VAL A 39 0.52 7.83 -3.81
C VAL A 39 1.49 8.54 -2.86
N SER A 40 1.08 8.87 -1.62
CA SER A 40 1.99 9.53 -0.67
C SER A 40 3.21 8.64 -0.40
N ILE A 41 4.42 9.21 -0.55
CA ILE A 41 5.69 8.50 -0.32
C ILE A 41 5.88 8.12 1.15
N MET A 42 5.36 8.96 2.04
CA MET A 42 5.26 8.68 3.47
C MET A 42 3.81 8.68 3.90
N THR A 43 3.45 7.70 4.73
CA THR A 43 2.11 7.57 5.31
C THR A 43 2.20 7.50 6.83
N GLY A 44 1.21 8.05 7.53
CA GLY A 44 1.17 8.02 9.00
C GLY A 44 2.14 9.01 9.65
N SER A 45 2.49 10.12 8.98
CA SER A 45 3.39 11.16 9.48
C SER A 45 2.92 11.79 10.80
N THR A 46 1.62 11.76 11.09
CA THR A 46 1.00 12.27 12.32
C THR A 46 0.91 11.22 13.43
N GLY A 47 1.32 9.98 13.17
CA GLY A 47 1.32 8.90 14.16
C GLY A 47 2.74 8.54 14.62
N ASN A 48 2.83 7.65 15.62
CA ASN A 48 4.10 7.30 16.28
C ASN A 48 5.09 6.52 15.39
N LEU A 49 4.71 6.09 14.19
CA LEU A 49 5.58 5.26 13.35
C LEU A 49 5.24 5.38 11.86
N PRO A 50 5.80 6.38 11.16
CA PRO A 50 5.55 6.58 9.75
C PRO A 50 6.14 5.46 8.88
N ARG A 51 5.48 5.19 7.76
CA ARG A 51 5.91 4.23 6.74
C ARG A 51 6.36 4.96 5.49
N CYS A 52 7.55 4.64 4.99
CA CYS A 52 8.04 5.15 3.71
C CYS A 52 8.08 4.03 2.65
N LYS A 53 8.01 4.45 1.38
CA LYS A 53 8.07 3.59 0.19
C LYS A 53 9.25 4.02 -0.68
N PRO A 54 10.48 3.55 -0.40
CA PRO A 54 11.67 3.98 -1.15
C PRO A 54 11.59 3.66 -2.65
N PHE A 55 10.91 2.58 -3.02
CA PHE A 55 10.76 2.13 -4.41
C PHE A 55 9.55 2.71 -5.14
N LYS A 56 8.96 3.81 -4.64
CA LYS A 56 7.75 4.41 -5.23
C LYS A 56 7.82 4.63 -6.74
N TYR A 57 8.99 4.97 -7.27
CA TYR A 57 9.21 5.25 -8.70
C TYR A 57 10.11 4.21 -9.38
N THR A 58 10.36 3.07 -8.74
CA THR A 58 11.18 1.98 -9.29
C THR A 58 10.25 0.86 -9.74
N TYR A 59 10.43 0.39 -10.97
CA TYR A 59 9.60 -0.68 -11.53
C TYR A 59 9.95 -2.03 -10.88
N GLU A 60 8.98 -2.92 -10.77
CA GLU A 60 9.19 -4.28 -10.24
C GLU A 60 10.30 -5.01 -11.02
N LYS A 61 10.27 -4.94 -12.35
CA LYS A 61 11.27 -5.58 -13.22
C LYS A 61 12.70 -5.08 -12.96
N GLU A 62 12.87 -3.81 -12.60
CA GLU A 62 14.18 -3.22 -12.28
C GLU A 62 14.69 -3.74 -10.94
N ILE A 63 13.79 -3.86 -9.95
CA ILE A 63 14.11 -4.43 -8.63
C ILE A 63 14.53 -5.89 -8.77
N VAL A 64 13.77 -6.68 -9.54
CA VAL A 64 14.08 -8.10 -9.81
C VAL A 64 15.42 -8.22 -10.54
N MET A 65 15.65 -7.41 -11.58
CA MET A 65 16.93 -7.38 -12.30
C MET A 65 18.10 -7.01 -11.38
N TYR A 66 17.91 -6.03 -10.50
CA TYR A 66 18.93 -5.64 -9.52
C TYR A 66 19.23 -6.75 -8.51
N ALA A 67 18.20 -7.42 -7.98
CA ALA A 67 18.35 -8.53 -7.06
C ALA A 67 19.10 -9.70 -7.70
N TYR A 68 18.78 -10.03 -8.95
CA TYR A 68 19.48 -11.03 -9.74
C TYR A 68 20.96 -10.65 -9.96
N PHE A 69 21.24 -9.42 -10.41
CA PHE A 69 22.61 -8.94 -10.63
C PHE A 69 23.46 -8.97 -9.35
N LYS A 70 22.86 -8.61 -8.21
CA LYS A 70 23.51 -8.64 -6.89
C LYS A 70 23.52 -10.02 -6.23
N LYS A 71 22.92 -11.03 -6.85
CA LYS A 71 22.77 -12.40 -6.30
C LYS A 71 22.15 -12.37 -4.90
N LEU A 72 21.11 -11.57 -4.72
CA LEU A 72 20.37 -11.52 -3.46
C LEU A 72 19.45 -12.73 -3.38
N ASP A 73 19.33 -13.32 -2.20
CA ASP A 73 18.33 -14.34 -1.94
C ASP A 73 16.94 -13.69 -1.80
N TYR A 74 16.00 -14.11 -2.63
CA TYR A 74 14.61 -13.68 -2.56
C TYR A 74 13.66 -14.83 -2.88
N PHE A 75 12.45 -14.75 -2.32
CA PHE A 75 11.40 -15.74 -2.56
C PHE A 75 10.45 -15.25 -3.65
N THR A 76 10.12 -16.13 -4.59
CA THR A 76 9.12 -15.91 -5.65
C THR A 76 7.79 -16.61 -5.37
N THR A 77 7.68 -17.29 -4.23
CA THR A 77 6.48 -18.01 -3.85
C THR A 77 5.35 -17.04 -3.53
N GLU A 78 4.34 -17.01 -4.39
CA GLU A 78 3.11 -16.29 -4.10
C GLU A 78 2.26 -17.02 -3.06
N CYS A 79 1.40 -16.26 -2.36
CA CYS A 79 0.45 -16.83 -1.42
C CYS A 79 -0.60 -17.68 -2.16
N ILE A 80 -0.89 -18.89 -1.67
CA ILE A 80 -1.90 -19.80 -2.26
C ILE A 80 -3.32 -19.20 -2.30
N TYR A 81 -3.59 -18.18 -1.49
CA TYR A 81 -4.87 -17.46 -1.45
C TYR A 81 -4.89 -16.22 -2.36
N SER A 82 -3.77 -15.87 -3.00
CA SER A 82 -3.64 -14.72 -3.90
C SER A 82 -4.33 -14.85 -5.27
N PRO A 83 -4.43 -16.03 -5.92
CA PRO A 83 -4.85 -16.10 -7.32
C PRO A 83 -6.22 -15.46 -7.64
N ASN A 84 -7.19 -15.59 -6.74
CA ASN A 84 -8.54 -15.02 -6.93
C ASN A 84 -8.70 -13.62 -6.32
N ALA A 85 -7.60 -12.99 -5.90
CA ALA A 85 -7.65 -11.65 -5.33
C ALA A 85 -7.89 -10.63 -6.44
N TYR A 86 -8.80 -9.68 -6.19
CA TYR A 86 -9.14 -8.59 -7.13
C TYR A 86 -7.93 -7.84 -7.71
N ARG A 87 -6.83 -7.76 -6.94
CA ARG A 87 -5.58 -7.14 -7.37
C ARG A 87 -4.94 -7.83 -8.58
N GLY A 88 -5.09 -9.15 -8.72
CA GLY A 88 -4.55 -9.91 -9.86
C GLY A 88 -5.06 -9.39 -11.20
N TYR A 89 -6.37 -9.16 -11.32
CA TYR A 89 -6.98 -8.61 -12.54
C TYR A 89 -6.44 -7.22 -12.91
N VAL A 90 -6.22 -6.36 -11.90
CA VAL A 90 -5.66 -5.01 -12.13
C VAL A 90 -4.20 -5.10 -12.56
N ARG A 91 -3.43 -6.04 -12.00
CA ARG A 91 -2.05 -6.31 -12.40
C ARG A 91 -1.97 -6.75 -13.85
N GLU A 92 -2.80 -7.70 -14.27
CA GLU A 92 -2.85 -8.17 -15.66
C GLU A 92 -3.15 -7.02 -16.63
N LEU A 93 -4.18 -6.21 -16.34
CA LEU A 93 -4.49 -5.01 -17.12
C LEU A 93 -3.31 -4.04 -17.20
N LEU A 94 -2.60 -3.79 -16.09
CA LEU A 94 -1.43 -2.92 -16.10
C LEU A 94 -0.31 -3.45 -16.97
N LYS A 95 -0.07 -4.76 -16.99
CA LYS A 95 0.96 -5.37 -17.85
C LYS A 95 0.60 -5.30 -19.33
N GLU A 96 -0.69 -5.40 -19.67
CA GLU A 96 -1.17 -5.16 -21.04
C GLU A 96 -0.94 -3.70 -21.45
N LEU A 97 -1.29 -2.74 -20.60
CA LEU A 97 -1.07 -1.32 -20.86
C LEU A 97 0.43 -0.97 -20.95
N GLU A 98 1.28 -1.56 -20.10
CA GLU A 98 2.72 -1.30 -20.10
C GLU A 98 3.38 -1.79 -21.40
N ARG A 99 2.86 -2.89 -21.98
CA ARG A 99 3.33 -3.42 -23.27
C ARG A 99 3.12 -2.42 -24.41
N GLU A 100 1.97 -1.75 -24.43
CA GLU A 100 1.66 -0.73 -25.44
C GLU A 100 2.34 0.62 -25.13
N LYS A 101 2.41 1.00 -23.86
CA LYS A 101 3.03 2.25 -23.40
C LYS A 101 3.89 2.02 -22.15
N PRO A 102 5.22 1.87 -22.28
CA PRO A 102 6.11 1.56 -21.15
C PRO A 102 6.06 2.54 -19.97
N ARG A 103 5.67 3.80 -20.23
CA ARG A 103 5.57 4.85 -19.21
C ARG A 103 4.24 4.83 -18.43
N VAL A 104 3.28 3.98 -18.81
CA VAL A 104 1.91 4.03 -18.25
C VAL A 104 1.86 3.93 -16.72
N ILE A 105 2.73 3.11 -16.11
CA ILE A 105 2.80 2.93 -14.66
C ILE A 105 3.12 4.27 -13.98
N ILE A 106 4.17 4.95 -14.42
CA ILE A 106 4.58 6.25 -13.89
C ILE A 106 3.56 7.33 -14.24
N ASP A 107 2.97 7.30 -15.43
CA ASP A 107 1.93 8.24 -15.84
C ASP A 107 0.68 8.14 -14.94
N ILE A 108 0.29 6.93 -14.54
CA ILE A 108 -0.81 6.68 -13.57
C ILE A 108 -0.45 7.26 -12.20
N ILE A 109 0.75 7.01 -11.70
CA ILE A 109 1.22 7.54 -10.41
C ILE A 109 1.20 9.08 -10.45
N ASN A 110 1.79 9.68 -11.47
CA ASN A 110 1.82 11.13 -11.64
C ASN A 110 0.41 11.71 -11.71
N SER A 111 -0.48 11.09 -12.50
CA SER A 111 -1.88 11.55 -12.59
C SER A 111 -2.58 11.54 -11.23
N ALA A 112 -2.35 10.51 -10.42
CA ALA A 112 -2.90 10.41 -9.08
C ALA A 112 -2.27 11.38 -8.07
N GLU A 113 -1.03 11.84 -8.27
CA GLU A 113 -0.43 12.91 -7.46
C GLU A 113 -1.12 14.27 -7.67
N TYR A 114 -1.72 14.49 -8.85
CA TYR A 114 -2.52 15.68 -9.15
C TYR A 114 -4.00 15.55 -8.79
N PHE A 115 -4.45 14.38 -8.32
CA PHE A 115 -5.82 14.22 -7.85
C PHE A 115 -6.03 14.94 -6.53
N HIS A 116 -6.76 16.05 -6.57
CA HIS A 116 -7.19 16.79 -5.38
C HIS A 116 -8.68 16.61 -5.14
N VAL A 117 -9.01 15.92 -4.05
CA VAL A 117 -10.41 15.74 -3.63
C VAL A 117 -10.86 16.99 -2.88
N ARG A 118 -11.74 17.78 -3.51
CA ARG A 118 -12.27 19.03 -2.93
C ARG A 118 -13.09 18.79 -1.67
N ASP A 119 -13.84 17.69 -1.64
CA ASP A 119 -14.78 17.38 -0.58
C ASP A 119 -14.17 16.32 0.34
N LYS A 120 -13.32 16.76 1.28
CA LYS A 120 -12.72 15.89 2.29
C LYS A 120 -13.81 15.48 3.28
N ARG A 121 -14.57 14.43 2.96
CA ARG A 121 -15.31 13.69 4.00
C ARG A 121 -14.34 13.44 5.14
N SER A 122 -14.65 13.94 6.33
CA SER A 122 -13.72 14.01 7.45
C SER A 122 -13.07 12.64 7.66
N ALA A 123 -11.74 12.60 7.59
CA ALA A 123 -11.04 11.39 7.97
C ALA A 123 -11.47 11.01 9.39
N PRO A 124 -11.74 9.73 9.68
CA PRO A 124 -12.14 9.33 11.02
C PRO A 124 -11.07 9.75 12.01
N THR A 125 -11.51 10.25 13.17
CA THR A 125 -10.61 10.69 14.23
C THR A 125 -9.72 9.53 14.67
N LEU A 126 -8.42 9.79 14.73
CA LEU A 126 -7.45 8.83 15.22
C LEU A 126 -7.50 8.82 16.75
N GLY A 127 -7.75 7.66 17.32
CA GLY A 127 -7.67 7.40 18.75
C GLY A 127 -6.80 6.17 19.05
N THR A 128 -6.96 5.63 20.25
CA THR A 128 -6.24 4.46 20.73
C THR A 128 -7.22 3.36 21.11
N CYS A 129 -6.91 2.12 20.73
CA CYS A 129 -7.67 0.94 21.12
C CYS A 129 -7.64 0.75 22.64
N GLU A 130 -8.80 0.61 23.28
CA GLU A 130 -8.88 0.43 24.74
C GLU A 130 -8.23 -0.87 25.23
N ARG A 131 -8.20 -1.91 24.39
CA ARG A 131 -7.65 -3.23 24.77
C ARG A 131 -6.13 -3.31 24.67
N CYS A 132 -5.54 -2.78 23.60
CA CYS A 132 -4.12 -2.96 23.31
C CYS A 132 -3.31 -1.65 23.22
N GLY A 133 -3.96 -0.49 23.39
CA GLY A 133 -3.33 0.82 23.31
C GLY A 133 -2.88 1.24 21.91
N TYR A 134 -3.06 0.41 20.88
CA TYR A 134 -2.61 0.71 19.53
C TYR A 134 -3.54 1.66 18.78
N ILE A 135 -3.02 2.37 17.78
CA ILE A 135 -3.78 3.33 16.97
C ILE A 135 -5.04 2.68 16.40
N SER A 136 -6.19 3.32 16.61
CA SER A 136 -7.47 2.87 16.07
C SER A 136 -8.42 4.03 15.84
N SER A 137 -9.27 3.92 14.82
CA SER A 137 -10.40 4.84 14.61
C SER A 137 -11.69 4.36 15.29
N ASN A 138 -11.66 3.20 15.95
CA ASN A 138 -12.78 2.62 16.68
C ASN A 138 -12.34 2.38 18.15
N GLN A 139 -13.31 2.10 19.03
CA GLN A 139 -13.04 1.72 20.43
C GLN A 139 -12.08 0.52 20.53
N PHE A 140 -12.32 -0.52 19.72
CA PHE A 140 -11.42 -1.69 19.59
C PHE A 140 -10.84 -1.77 18.18
N CYS A 141 -9.53 -2.04 18.07
CA CYS A 141 -8.88 -2.20 16.77
C CYS A 141 -9.33 -3.48 16.08
N LYS A 142 -9.31 -3.48 14.74
CA LYS A 142 -9.75 -4.63 13.93
C LYS A 142 -8.99 -5.92 14.25
N ALA A 143 -7.73 -5.83 14.64
CA ALA A 143 -6.95 -6.98 15.09
C ALA A 143 -7.50 -7.58 16.40
N CYS A 144 -7.85 -6.76 17.40
CA CYS A 144 -8.45 -7.23 18.64
C CYS A 144 -9.82 -7.88 18.41
N VAL A 145 -10.65 -7.28 17.53
CA VAL A 145 -11.95 -7.82 17.15
C VAL A 145 -11.80 -9.17 16.44
N LEU A 146 -10.83 -9.30 15.53
CA LEU A 146 -10.59 -10.54 14.79
C LEU A 146 -10.10 -11.67 15.71
N LEU A 147 -9.19 -11.37 16.64
CA LEU A 147 -8.72 -12.33 17.64
C LEU A 147 -9.84 -12.81 18.56
N GLU A 148 -10.75 -11.91 18.95
CA GLU A 148 -11.91 -12.29 19.75
C GLU A 148 -12.87 -13.21 18.98
N GLY A 149 -13.04 -12.97 17.68
CA GLY A 149 -13.86 -13.84 16.82
C GLY A 149 -13.28 -15.23 16.60
N LEU A 150 -11.97 -15.42 16.72
CA LEU A 150 -11.31 -16.73 16.63
C LEU A 150 -11.43 -17.55 17.92
N ASN A 151 -11.69 -16.89 19.05
CA ASN A 151 -11.84 -17.53 20.36
C ASN A 151 -13.31 -17.87 20.70
N LYS A 152 -14.21 -17.75 19.72
CA LYS A 152 -15.60 -18.19 19.78
C LYS A 152 -15.78 -19.41 18.89
#